data_AF-A0A413USV9-F1
#
_entry.id   AF-A0A413USV9-F1
#
_cell.length_a   1.000
_cell.length_b   1.000
_cell.length_c   1.000
_cell.angle_alpha   90.00
_cell.angle_beta   90.00
_cell.angle_gamma   90.00
#
_symmetry.space_group_name_H-M   'P 1'
#
loop_
_entity.id
_entity.type
_entity.pdbx_description
1 polymer ?
#
loop_
_entity_poly.entity_id
_entity_poly.type
_entity_poly.pdbx_seq_one_letter_code
_entity_poly.pdbx_strand_id
1 'polypeptide(L)'
;MPKYALTIRKNIPPEKPVEYFGIAIFTDPRTNREVRCERSVKSYAHLYDNKAYSLRLKGDSVMVTDPLRLADRSGYWDREIEPQLYTGTEPVDDEHAAYFWDILEDGAYRPVTPDDPGIVCHDGNGVYTRKLMYQAKYVTGASFRCRACEYAGSRPQAPTDGRLEVVIEVKTEMAASLNCKIIQTKGFTLSDDMKQPSAYEIRIFDNRREYGTEYDDLFRITWKGQSAKPGEPEKVLATGGRTLEFIPADKGFPAKYIFHVRAEVGLLTGESLMGDEEGAVISSQIDGQTVFIATGPVYE
;
A
#
# COMPACT_ATOMS: atom_id res chain seq x y z
N MET A 1 -25.16 20.67 56.59
CA MET A 1 -26.09 21.00 55.50
C MET A 1 -27.14 21.98 56.00
N PRO A 2 -27.66 22.90 55.17
CA PRO A 2 -28.77 23.76 55.55
C PRO A 2 -29.98 22.91 55.98
N LYS A 3 -30.71 23.35 57.01
CA LYS A 3 -31.82 22.59 57.65
C LYS A 3 -33.00 22.28 56.70
N TYR A 4 -33.11 23.00 55.58
CA TYR A 4 -34.18 22.84 54.58
C TYR A 4 -33.63 22.62 53.16
N ALA A 5 -32.46 21.99 53.03
CA ALA A 5 -31.89 21.70 51.72
C ALA A 5 -32.56 20.47 51.08
N LEU A 6 -33.07 20.62 49.86
CA LEU A 6 -33.45 19.49 49.02
C LEU A 6 -32.17 18.76 48.59
N THR A 7 -32.04 17.48 48.94
CA THR A 7 -30.89 16.65 48.55
C THR A 7 -31.31 15.73 47.40
N ILE A 8 -30.61 15.80 46.27
CA ILE A 8 -30.96 15.04 45.05
C ILE A 8 -29.86 14.00 44.79
N ARG A 9 -30.22 12.71 44.69
CA ARG A 9 -29.33 11.63 44.21
C ARG A 9 -29.39 11.58 42.68
N LYS A 10 -28.26 11.74 41.99
CA LYS A 10 -28.22 11.97 40.54
C LYS A 10 -28.02 10.67 39.75
N ASN A 11 -28.92 10.39 38.82
CA ASN A 11 -28.77 9.51 37.64
C ASN A 11 -29.78 9.96 36.56
N ILE A 12 -29.63 11.19 36.07
CA ILE A 12 -30.49 11.75 35.02
C ILE A 12 -29.86 11.42 33.66
N PRO A 13 -30.55 10.73 32.73
CA PRO A 13 -29.99 10.42 31.42
C PRO A 13 -29.83 11.71 30.58
N PRO A 14 -28.74 11.84 29.78
CA PRO A 14 -28.44 13.04 29.01
C PRO A 14 -29.54 13.45 28.02
N GLU A 15 -30.23 12.45 27.44
CA GLU A 15 -31.34 12.61 26.49
C GLU A 15 -32.59 13.26 27.11
N LYS A 16 -32.68 13.30 28.44
CA LYS A 16 -33.87 13.77 29.18
C LYS A 16 -33.46 14.70 30.32
N PRO A 17 -33.05 15.95 30.03
CA PRO A 17 -32.78 16.93 31.05
C PRO A 17 -34.03 17.18 31.90
N VAL A 18 -33.83 17.45 33.19
CA VAL A 18 -34.93 17.71 34.12
C VAL A 18 -34.82 19.14 34.64
N GLU A 19 -35.92 19.88 34.56
CA GLU A 19 -36.08 21.17 35.22
C GLU A 19 -36.89 20.99 36.50
N TYR A 20 -36.34 21.43 37.62
CA TYR A 20 -37.03 21.43 38.91
C TYR A 20 -37.57 22.82 39.17
N PHE A 21 -38.89 22.91 39.38
CA PHE A 21 -39.58 24.15 39.69
C PHE A 21 -40.06 24.12 41.14
N GLY A 22 -39.62 25.08 41.94
CA GLY A 22 -40.02 25.25 43.34
C GLY A 22 -40.80 26.53 43.53
N ILE A 23 -41.95 26.42 44.19
CA ILE A 23 -42.76 27.58 44.61
C ILE A 23 -42.75 27.59 46.14
N ALA A 24 -42.27 28.68 46.71
CA ALA A 24 -42.42 28.95 48.13
C ALA A 24 -43.46 30.05 48.31
N ILE A 25 -44.46 29.79 49.15
CA ILE A 25 -45.51 30.73 49.49
C ILE A 25 -45.39 31.02 50.98
N PHE A 26 -45.32 32.29 51.35
CA PHE A 26 -45.37 32.71 52.74
C PHE A 26 -46.16 33.99 52.88
N THR A 27 -46.79 34.17 54.03
CA THR A 27 -47.51 35.39 54.37
C THR A 27 -46.53 36.38 54.99
N ASP A 28 -46.39 37.56 54.40
CA ASP A 28 -45.61 38.63 55.02
C ASP A 28 -46.40 39.18 56.23
N PRO A 29 -45.92 38.98 57.47
CA PRO A 29 -46.65 39.39 58.66
C PRO A 29 -46.77 40.91 58.80
N ARG A 30 -45.96 41.71 58.08
CA ARG A 30 -46.02 43.18 58.13
C ARG A 30 -47.15 43.75 57.27
N THR A 31 -47.43 43.11 56.14
CA THR A 31 -48.40 43.58 55.16
C THR A 31 -49.65 42.68 55.10
N ASN A 32 -49.62 41.54 55.81
CA ASN A 32 -50.63 40.48 55.82
C ASN A 32 -51.04 40.02 54.41
N ARG A 33 -50.09 40.06 53.47
CA ARG A 33 -50.27 39.65 52.09
C ARG A 33 -49.44 38.41 51.80
N GLU A 34 -49.96 37.56 50.93
CA GLU A 34 -49.26 36.39 50.44
C GLU A 34 -48.17 36.81 49.45
N VAL A 35 -46.94 36.35 49.70
CA VAL A 35 -45.79 36.54 48.82
C VAL A 35 -45.40 35.18 48.27
N ARG A 36 -45.41 35.10 46.93
CA ARG A 36 -45.02 33.91 46.18
C ARG A 36 -43.63 34.12 45.58
N CYS A 37 -42.71 33.23 45.92
CA CYS A 37 -41.36 33.21 45.36
C CYS A 37 -41.19 31.94 44.52
N GLU A 38 -40.88 32.13 43.24
CA GLU A 38 -40.65 31.04 42.29
C GLU A 38 -39.16 30.96 41.95
N ARG A 39 -38.64 29.73 41.94
CA ARG A 39 -37.27 29.44 41.52
C ARG A 39 -37.26 28.17 40.69
N SER A 40 -36.51 28.19 39.59
CA SER A 40 -36.23 26.99 38.81
C SER A 40 -34.73 26.69 38.79
N VAL A 41 -34.41 25.40 38.78
CA VAL A 41 -33.05 24.91 38.59
C VAL A 41 -33.08 23.82 37.53
N LYS A 42 -32.32 24.02 36.46
CA LYS A 42 -32.16 23.04 35.38
C LYS A 42 -30.99 22.12 35.72
N SER A 43 -31.23 20.82 35.67
CA SER A 43 -30.18 19.81 35.85
C SER A 43 -29.87 19.14 34.52
N TYR A 44 -28.65 19.36 34.06
CA TYR A 44 -28.11 18.70 32.88
C TYR A 44 -27.15 17.57 33.30
N ALA A 45 -27.13 16.51 32.50
CA ALA A 45 -26.08 15.50 32.54
C ALA A 45 -25.40 15.52 31.17
N HIS A 46 -24.07 15.58 31.17
CA HIS A 46 -23.27 15.43 29.97
C HIS A 46 -22.75 14.00 29.92
N LEU A 47 -22.94 13.32 28.78
CA LEU A 47 -22.19 12.10 28.50
C LEU A 47 -20.82 12.57 27.98
N TYR A 48 -19.79 12.40 28.79
CA TYR A 48 -18.41 12.60 28.35
C TYR A 48 -17.94 11.26 27.80
N ASP A 49 -18.04 11.05 26.49
CA ASP A 49 -17.47 9.86 25.85
C ASP A 49 -15.95 10.02 25.86
N ASN A 50 -15.29 9.39 26.83
CA ASN A 50 -13.85 9.48 27.03
C ASN A 50 -13.08 8.51 26.13
N LYS A 51 -13.75 7.76 25.25
CA LYS A 51 -13.09 6.72 24.48
C LYS A 51 -12.16 7.37 23.45
N ALA A 52 -10.94 7.60 23.90
CA ALA A 52 -9.85 8.15 23.13
C ALA A 52 -9.35 7.07 22.18
N TYR A 53 -10.12 6.83 21.12
CA TYR A 53 -9.75 5.84 20.13
C TYR A 53 -8.54 6.31 19.32
N SER A 54 -7.64 5.38 19.03
CA SER A 54 -6.59 5.59 18.04
C SER A 54 -6.32 4.30 17.29
N LEU A 55 -6.14 4.40 15.97
CA LEU A 55 -5.70 3.30 15.13
C LEU A 55 -4.21 3.46 14.89
N ARG A 56 -3.42 2.40 15.17
CA ARG A 56 -1.96 2.45 15.04
C ARG A 56 -1.46 1.23 14.28
N LEU A 57 -0.40 1.39 13.52
CA LEU A 57 0.30 0.28 12.88
C LEU A 57 1.34 -0.30 13.83
N LYS A 58 1.50 -1.61 13.79
CA LYS A 58 2.59 -2.32 14.48
C LYS A 58 3.92 -2.26 13.72
N GLY A 59 4.02 -1.41 12.71
CA GLY A 59 5.20 -1.24 11.87
C GLY A 59 5.19 0.12 11.16
N ASP A 60 6.05 0.26 10.16
CA ASP A 60 6.18 1.50 9.40
C ASP A 60 4.98 1.74 8.48
N SER A 61 4.64 3.02 8.28
CA SER A 61 3.61 3.45 7.32
C SER A 61 4.07 3.37 5.87
N VAL A 62 5.37 3.17 5.63
CA VAL A 62 5.94 2.93 4.31
C VAL A 62 6.70 1.61 4.34
N MET A 63 6.16 0.59 3.68
CA MET A 63 6.74 -0.74 3.63
C MET A 63 7.52 -0.91 2.33
N VAL A 64 8.85 -1.04 2.45
CA VAL A 64 9.73 -1.24 1.29
C VAL A 64 10.15 -2.70 1.19
N THR A 65 9.95 -3.28 0.01
CA THR A 65 10.37 -4.64 -0.35
C THR A 65 11.54 -4.59 -1.32
N ASP A 66 12.66 -5.20 -0.95
CA ASP A 66 13.86 -5.30 -1.77
C ASP A 66 13.95 -6.71 -2.38
N PRO A 67 13.56 -6.90 -3.65
CA PRO A 67 13.43 -8.23 -4.24
C PRO A 67 14.76 -8.98 -4.37
N LEU A 68 15.88 -8.28 -4.18
CA LEU A 68 17.22 -8.83 -4.27
C LEU A 68 17.72 -9.43 -2.94
N ARG A 69 17.02 -9.25 -1.82
CA ARG A 69 17.43 -9.84 -0.53
C ARG A 69 16.91 -11.27 -0.39
N LEU A 70 17.78 -12.25 -0.62
CA LEU A 70 17.43 -13.68 -0.54
C LEU A 70 17.92 -14.35 0.75
N ALA A 71 17.02 -15.12 1.38
CA ALA A 71 17.34 -16.33 2.13
C ALA A 71 16.54 -17.52 1.56
N ASP A 72 15.24 -17.34 1.27
CA ASP A 72 14.39 -18.30 0.54
C ASP A 72 13.35 -17.53 -0.31
N ARG A 73 13.16 -17.93 -1.58
CA ARG A 73 12.17 -17.27 -2.48
C ARG A 73 10.73 -17.49 -2.04
N SER A 74 10.48 -18.56 -1.29
CA SER A 74 9.18 -18.89 -0.73
C SER A 74 8.96 -18.11 0.58
N GLY A 75 8.34 -16.94 0.50
CA GLY A 75 7.87 -16.19 1.67
C GLY A 75 8.37 -14.75 1.80
N TYR A 76 9.37 -14.32 1.02
CA TYR A 76 9.83 -12.92 1.04
C TYR A 76 8.83 -11.94 0.42
N TRP A 77 8.08 -12.44 -0.55
CA TRP A 77 7.04 -11.71 -1.23
C TRP A 77 5.78 -11.57 -0.39
N ASP A 78 5.53 -12.50 0.52
CA ASP A 78 4.39 -12.43 1.42
C ASP A 78 4.68 -11.40 2.53
N ARG A 79 3.82 -10.40 2.61
CA ARG A 79 3.94 -9.28 3.56
C ARG A 79 2.66 -9.16 4.35
N GLU A 80 2.80 -8.74 5.59
CA GLU A 80 1.71 -8.57 6.54
C GLU A 80 1.62 -7.12 6.99
N ILE A 81 0.42 -6.56 6.93
CA ILE A 81 0.07 -5.29 7.56
C ILE A 81 -0.83 -5.59 8.76
N GLU A 82 -0.39 -5.19 9.95
CA GLU A 82 -1.10 -5.43 11.21
C GLU A 82 -1.38 -4.10 11.93
N PRO A 83 -2.53 -3.45 11.67
CA PRO A 83 -3.03 -2.35 12.47
C PRO A 83 -3.68 -2.87 13.76
N GLN A 84 -3.77 -2.01 14.78
CA GLN A 84 -4.44 -2.30 16.04
C GLN A 84 -5.24 -1.08 16.49
N LEU A 85 -6.52 -1.30 16.77
CA LEU A 85 -7.38 -0.29 17.40
C LEU A 85 -7.08 -0.24 18.90
N TYR A 86 -6.97 0.97 19.45
CA TYR A 86 -6.75 1.23 20.87
C TYR A 86 -7.84 2.11 21.45
N THR A 87 -8.16 1.90 22.72
CA THR A 87 -8.89 2.85 23.58
C THR A 87 -7.92 3.37 24.64
N GLY A 88 -7.52 4.63 24.51
CA GLY A 88 -6.39 5.17 25.27
C GLY A 88 -5.08 4.42 24.96
N THR A 89 -4.60 3.63 25.91
CA THR A 89 -3.39 2.79 25.78
C THR A 89 -3.70 1.29 25.64
N GLU A 90 -4.95 0.88 25.84
CA GLU A 90 -5.35 -0.52 25.82
C GLU A 90 -5.77 -0.93 24.41
N PRO A 91 -5.29 -2.06 23.87
CA PRO A 91 -5.77 -2.57 22.60
C PRO A 91 -7.23 -3.01 22.74
N VAL A 92 -8.04 -2.72 21.73
CA VAL A 92 -9.41 -3.24 21.62
C VAL A 92 -9.35 -4.66 21.06
N ASP A 93 -10.03 -5.59 21.72
CA ASP A 93 -10.12 -6.98 21.27
C ASP A 93 -10.77 -7.08 19.88
N ASP A 94 -10.26 -8.00 19.05
CA ASP A 94 -10.73 -8.16 17.67
C ASP A 94 -12.21 -8.58 17.58
N GLU A 95 -12.75 -9.22 18.62
CA GLU A 95 -14.18 -9.54 18.74
C GLU A 95 -15.08 -8.31 18.83
N HIS A 96 -14.51 -7.17 19.25
CA HIS A 96 -15.19 -5.88 19.42
C HIS A 96 -14.69 -4.82 18.44
N ALA A 97 -13.80 -5.17 17.51
CA ALA A 97 -13.26 -4.25 16.52
C ALA A 97 -13.63 -4.68 15.09
N ALA A 98 -14.19 -3.75 14.32
CA ALA A 98 -14.39 -3.92 12.90
C ALA A 98 -13.30 -3.17 12.15
N TYR A 99 -12.66 -3.85 11.21
CA TYR A 99 -11.64 -3.30 10.32
C TYR A 99 -12.20 -3.26 8.90
N PHE A 100 -11.78 -2.28 8.12
CA PHE A 100 -12.15 -2.11 6.73
C PHE A 100 -10.90 -1.74 5.94
N TRP A 101 -10.65 -2.45 4.84
CA TRP A 101 -9.49 -2.25 4.00
C TRP A 101 -9.89 -1.65 2.66
N ASP A 102 -9.24 -0.54 2.32
CA ASP A 102 -9.34 0.08 1.00
C ASP A 102 -7.98 0.09 0.32
N ILE A 103 -7.98 0.11 -1.01
CA ILE A 103 -6.83 0.33 -1.86
C ILE A 103 -7.05 1.59 -2.70
N LEU A 104 -6.00 2.39 -2.88
CA LEU A 104 -6.02 3.56 -3.74
C LEU A 104 -5.92 3.12 -5.21
N GLU A 105 -6.93 3.47 -5.99
CA GLU A 105 -7.01 3.21 -7.43
C GLU A 105 -7.57 4.46 -8.12
N ASP A 106 -6.95 4.88 -9.23
CA ASP A 106 -7.36 6.08 -9.99
C ASP A 106 -7.56 7.36 -9.15
N GLY A 107 -6.73 7.51 -8.10
CA GLY A 107 -6.77 8.67 -7.19
C GLY A 107 -7.88 8.65 -6.14
N ALA A 108 -8.64 7.56 -6.04
CA ALA A 108 -9.68 7.38 -5.03
C ALA A 108 -9.52 6.04 -4.28
N TYR A 109 -9.87 6.01 -2.99
CA TYR A 109 -9.87 4.76 -2.23
C TYR A 109 -11.15 3.99 -2.49
N ARG A 110 -11.00 2.73 -2.92
CA ARG A 110 -12.09 1.76 -3.02
C ARG A 110 -11.88 0.59 -2.06
N PRO A 111 -12.94 -0.10 -1.62
CA PRO A 111 -12.81 -1.32 -0.82
C PRO A 111 -11.95 -2.36 -1.53
N VAL A 112 -11.09 -3.06 -0.78
CA VAL A 112 -10.41 -4.26 -1.28
C VAL A 112 -11.43 -5.37 -1.43
N THR A 113 -11.38 -6.07 -2.56
CA THR A 113 -12.27 -7.16 -2.95
C THR A 113 -11.50 -8.48 -3.02
N PRO A 114 -12.18 -9.63 -2.97
CA PRO A 114 -11.53 -10.93 -3.17
C PRO A 114 -10.87 -11.11 -4.55
N ASP A 115 -11.23 -10.29 -5.54
CA ASP A 115 -10.69 -10.33 -6.89
C ASP A 115 -9.36 -9.55 -7.03
N ASP A 116 -8.95 -8.82 -5.99
CA ASP A 116 -7.69 -8.09 -5.99
C ASP A 116 -6.50 -9.08 -5.90
N PRO A 117 -5.65 -9.18 -6.94
CA PRO A 117 -4.66 -10.24 -7.04
C PRO A 117 -3.58 -10.13 -5.96
N GLY A 118 -3.32 -11.24 -5.28
CA GLY A 118 -2.27 -11.32 -4.28
C GLY A 118 -2.57 -10.59 -2.98
N ILE A 119 -3.82 -10.20 -2.71
CA ILE A 119 -4.24 -9.56 -1.45
C ILE A 119 -5.23 -10.46 -0.72
N VAL A 120 -5.02 -10.66 0.58
CA VAL A 120 -5.91 -11.44 1.45
C VAL A 120 -6.16 -10.65 2.73
N CYS A 121 -7.38 -10.17 2.88
CA CYS A 121 -7.82 -9.40 4.05
C CYS A 121 -9.24 -9.76 4.51
N HIS A 122 -9.77 -10.91 4.08
CA HIS A 122 -11.10 -11.38 4.46
C HIS A 122 -11.01 -12.78 5.09
N ASP A 123 -11.91 -13.08 6.01
CA ASP A 123 -12.11 -14.44 6.51
C ASP A 123 -12.93 -15.28 5.52
N GLY A 124 -13.18 -16.56 5.86
CA GLY A 124 -13.95 -17.47 5.02
C GLY A 124 -15.41 -17.07 4.79
N ASN A 125 -15.92 -16.06 5.50
CA ASN A 125 -17.27 -15.51 5.34
C ASN A 125 -17.27 -14.17 4.59
N GLY A 126 -16.12 -13.71 4.07
CA GLY A 126 -16.00 -12.43 3.37
C GLY A 126 -15.96 -11.23 4.31
N VAL A 127 -15.67 -11.42 5.61
CA VAL A 127 -15.55 -10.33 6.58
C VAL A 127 -14.10 -9.88 6.66
N TYR A 128 -13.86 -8.56 6.61
CA TYR A 128 -12.51 -8.02 6.75
C TYR A 128 -11.83 -8.46 8.05
N THR A 129 -10.62 -9.01 7.92
CA THR A 129 -9.73 -9.36 9.02
C THR A 129 -8.91 -8.15 9.45
N ARG A 130 -8.43 -8.16 10.70
CA ARG A 130 -7.48 -7.15 11.18
C ARG A 130 -6.23 -7.10 10.31
N LYS A 131 -5.69 -8.26 9.94
CA LYS A 131 -4.49 -8.39 9.12
C LYS A 131 -4.84 -8.29 7.64
N LEU A 132 -4.00 -7.60 6.89
CA LEU A 132 -3.94 -7.69 5.43
C LEU A 132 -2.64 -8.35 5.04
N MET A 133 -2.75 -9.49 4.36
CA MET A 133 -1.63 -10.15 3.72
C MET A 133 -1.57 -9.70 2.26
N TYR A 134 -0.39 -9.39 1.75
CA TYR A 134 -0.22 -9.09 0.34
C TYR A 134 1.06 -9.70 -0.23
N GLN A 135 1.04 -10.01 -1.52
CA GLN A 135 2.20 -10.47 -2.27
C GLN A 135 2.86 -9.28 -2.97
N ALA A 136 4.00 -8.83 -2.45
CA ALA A 136 4.74 -7.66 -2.94
C ALA A 136 5.28 -7.81 -4.38
N LYS A 137 5.17 -9.01 -4.98
CA LYS A 137 5.44 -9.23 -6.41
C LYS A 137 4.33 -8.66 -7.30
N TYR A 138 3.08 -8.73 -6.83
CA TYR A 138 1.89 -8.30 -7.56
C TYR A 138 1.45 -6.90 -7.14
N VAL A 139 1.57 -6.59 -5.85
CA VAL A 139 1.14 -5.31 -5.28
C VAL A 139 2.36 -4.40 -5.11
N THR A 140 2.70 -3.66 -6.17
CA THR A 140 3.85 -2.74 -6.19
C THR A 140 3.39 -1.29 -6.28
N GLY A 141 3.84 -0.43 -5.35
CA GLY A 141 3.51 1.00 -5.39
C GLY A 141 2.06 1.31 -5.00
N ALA A 142 1.39 0.41 -4.27
CA ALA A 142 0.02 0.60 -3.83
C ALA A 142 -0.06 1.43 -2.54
N SER A 143 -1.21 2.05 -2.31
CA SER A 143 -1.54 2.69 -1.04
C SER A 143 -2.78 2.04 -0.47
N PHE A 144 -2.64 1.46 0.72
CA PHE A 144 -3.74 0.89 1.48
C PHE A 144 -4.23 1.88 2.53
N ARG A 145 -5.52 1.84 2.80
CA ARG A 145 -6.11 2.53 3.94
C ARG A 145 -6.86 1.53 4.79
N CYS A 146 -6.49 1.45 6.06
CA CYS A 146 -7.26 0.72 7.06
C CYS A 146 -8.10 1.70 7.86
N ARG A 147 -9.39 1.39 7.99
CA ARG A 147 -10.32 2.10 8.87
C ARG A 147 -10.82 1.13 9.93
N ALA A 148 -11.03 1.60 11.15
CA ALA A 148 -11.50 0.74 12.23
C ALA A 148 -12.49 1.44 13.16
N CYS A 149 -13.38 0.64 13.77
CA CYS A 149 -14.28 1.12 14.82
C CYS A 149 -14.57 0.02 15.84
N GLU A 150 -14.79 0.42 17.10
CA GLU A 150 -15.33 -0.48 18.13
C GLU A 150 -16.84 -0.67 17.89
N TYR A 151 -17.36 -1.86 18.16
CA TYR A 151 -18.80 -2.12 18.19
C TYR A 151 -19.20 -2.98 19.40
N ALA A 152 -20.38 -2.67 19.95
CA ALA A 152 -21.03 -3.48 20.96
C ALA A 152 -22.34 -4.03 20.36
N GLY A 153 -22.36 -5.33 20.05
CA GLY A 153 -23.50 -6.00 19.43
C GLY A 153 -23.24 -6.33 17.96
N SER A 154 -24.05 -5.78 17.05
CA SER A 154 -23.94 -6.12 15.62
C SER A 154 -22.72 -5.47 14.98
N ARG A 155 -21.91 -6.28 14.27
CA ARG A 155 -20.75 -5.80 13.53
C ARG A 155 -21.19 -4.86 12.38
N PRO A 156 -20.65 -3.64 12.31
CA PRO A 156 -20.95 -2.73 11.21
C PRO A 156 -20.45 -3.29 9.88
N GLN A 157 -21.25 -3.13 8.83
CA GLN A 157 -20.94 -3.60 7.47
C GLN A 157 -20.15 -2.58 6.65
N ALA A 158 -20.12 -1.33 7.11
CA ALA A 158 -19.41 -0.24 6.47
C ALA A 158 -18.83 0.70 7.55
N PRO A 159 -17.73 1.41 7.25
CA PRO A 159 -17.13 2.35 8.18
C PRO A 159 -18.11 3.50 8.47
N THR A 160 -18.40 3.72 9.75
CA THR A 160 -19.36 4.73 10.23
C THR A 160 -18.73 6.09 10.55
N ASP A 161 -17.40 6.16 10.74
CA ASP A 161 -16.66 7.39 11.00
C ASP A 161 -15.32 7.37 10.25
N GLY A 162 -14.98 8.46 9.56
CA GLY A 162 -13.72 8.63 8.82
C GLY A 162 -12.56 9.10 9.69
N ARG A 163 -12.74 9.25 11.01
CA ARG A 163 -11.72 9.80 11.92
C ARG A 163 -10.66 8.80 12.38
N LEU A 164 -10.93 7.50 12.28
CA LEU A 164 -10.00 6.44 12.71
C LEU A 164 -9.49 5.68 11.49
N GLU A 165 -8.49 6.27 10.85
CA GLU A 165 -7.84 5.69 9.67
C GLU A 165 -6.32 5.69 9.80
N VAL A 166 -5.70 4.76 9.11
CA VAL A 166 -4.26 4.76 8.87
C VAL A 166 -3.99 4.40 7.42
N VAL A 167 -3.07 5.14 6.81
CA VAL A 167 -2.65 4.95 5.42
C VAL A 167 -1.27 4.28 5.41
N ILE A 168 -1.12 3.30 4.55
CA ILE A 168 0.10 2.51 4.39
C ILE A 168 0.49 2.52 2.91
N GLU A 169 1.69 3.02 2.62
CA GLU A 169 2.29 2.90 1.29
C GLU A 169 3.14 1.64 1.22
N VAL A 170 3.00 0.87 0.14
CA VAL A 170 3.84 -0.29 -0.13
C VAL A 170 4.65 -0.04 -1.40
N LYS A 171 5.96 -0.27 -1.33
CA LYS A 171 6.90 -0.02 -2.42
C LYS A 171 7.79 -1.24 -2.63
N THR A 172 8.10 -1.51 -3.89
CA THR A 172 9.09 -2.52 -4.26
C THR A 172 10.23 -1.77 -4.94
N GLU A 173 11.38 -1.71 -4.26
CA GLU A 173 12.53 -0.91 -4.67
C GLU A 173 13.79 -1.75 -4.53
N MET A 174 14.65 -1.73 -5.56
CA MET A 174 15.97 -2.34 -5.48
C MET A 174 16.88 -1.52 -4.57
N ALA A 175 17.93 -2.16 -4.05
CA ALA A 175 18.99 -1.45 -3.36
C ALA A 175 19.51 -0.28 -4.20
N ALA A 176 19.56 0.92 -3.62
CA ALA A 176 20.07 2.12 -4.30
C ALA A 176 21.52 1.99 -4.79
N SER A 177 22.28 1.04 -4.25
CA SER A 177 23.65 0.72 -4.68
C SER A 177 23.74 -0.28 -5.84
N LEU A 178 22.60 -0.69 -6.43
CA LEU A 178 22.62 -1.61 -7.54
C LEU A 178 23.28 -0.96 -8.76
N ASN A 179 24.16 -1.71 -9.41
CA ASN A 179 24.92 -1.28 -10.56
C ASN A 179 24.98 -2.39 -11.61
N CYS A 180 25.14 -1.99 -12.86
CA CYS A 180 25.26 -2.90 -13.99
C CYS A 180 26.53 -2.60 -14.78
N LYS A 181 27.28 -3.64 -15.14
CA LYS A 181 28.46 -3.52 -15.98
C LYS A 181 28.32 -4.40 -17.21
N ILE A 182 28.46 -3.78 -18.38
CA ILE A 182 28.55 -4.48 -19.66
C ILE A 182 29.99 -4.91 -19.88
N ILE A 183 30.18 -6.17 -20.25
CA ILE A 183 31.47 -6.75 -20.59
C ILE A 183 31.37 -7.32 -21.99
N GLN A 184 32.29 -6.93 -22.87
CA GLN A 184 32.42 -7.56 -24.17
C GLN A 184 33.15 -8.89 -24.01
N THR A 185 32.51 -9.98 -24.39
CA THR A 185 33.05 -11.35 -24.28
C THR A 185 33.63 -11.85 -25.60
N LYS A 186 33.20 -11.27 -26.72
CA LYS A 186 33.65 -11.65 -28.08
C LYS A 186 33.62 -10.47 -29.06
N GLY A 187 34.47 -10.52 -30.07
CA GLY A 187 34.46 -9.61 -31.22
C GLY A 187 35.33 -8.36 -31.05
N PHE A 188 35.21 -7.44 -32.00
CA PHE A 188 36.00 -6.20 -32.10
C PHE A 188 35.04 -4.98 -32.14
N THR A 189 35.45 -3.85 -31.58
CA THR A 189 34.67 -2.60 -31.58
C THR A 189 34.71 -1.85 -32.91
N LEU A 190 35.65 -2.21 -33.79
CA LEU A 190 35.79 -1.70 -35.14
C LEU A 190 36.14 -2.86 -36.07
N SER A 191 35.28 -3.11 -37.07
CA SER A 191 35.58 -4.03 -38.18
C SER A 191 35.40 -3.31 -39.51
N ASP A 192 36.25 -3.64 -40.47
CA ASP A 192 36.21 -3.10 -41.83
C ASP A 192 35.00 -3.64 -42.63
N ASP A 193 34.47 -4.81 -42.25
CA ASP A 193 33.34 -5.47 -42.93
C ASP A 193 32.09 -5.70 -42.06
N MET A 194 32.21 -5.58 -40.73
CA MET A 194 31.15 -5.82 -39.75
C MET A 194 30.53 -7.23 -39.77
N LYS A 195 31.22 -8.22 -40.34
CA LYS A 195 30.70 -9.60 -40.49
C LYS A 195 31.10 -10.55 -39.36
N GLN A 196 32.01 -10.12 -38.49
CA GLN A 196 32.41 -10.92 -37.34
C GLN A 196 31.39 -10.81 -36.21
N PRO A 197 31.08 -11.92 -35.51
CA PRO A 197 30.18 -11.89 -34.37
C PRO A 197 30.79 -11.11 -33.21
N SER A 198 29.95 -10.33 -32.54
CA SER A 198 30.25 -9.64 -31.29
C SER A 198 29.34 -10.14 -30.20
N ALA A 199 29.90 -10.37 -29.01
CA ALA A 199 29.13 -10.84 -27.86
C ALA A 199 29.41 -10.02 -26.61
N TYR A 200 28.37 -9.84 -25.80
CA TYR A 200 28.35 -9.02 -24.59
C TYR A 200 27.62 -9.77 -23.47
N GLU A 201 28.04 -9.54 -22.23
CA GLU A 201 27.36 -9.97 -21.01
C GLU A 201 27.11 -8.76 -20.09
N ILE A 202 26.04 -8.80 -19.30
CA ILE A 202 25.80 -7.87 -18.19
C ILE A 202 26.06 -8.58 -16.88
N ARG A 203 26.85 -7.94 -16.02
CA ARG A 203 26.97 -8.28 -14.60
C ARG A 203 26.21 -7.28 -13.76
N ILE A 204 25.36 -7.79 -12.89
CA ILE A 204 24.53 -7.00 -11.98
C ILE A 204 25.08 -7.23 -10.57
N PHE A 205 25.40 -6.15 -9.87
CA PHE A 205 26.00 -6.22 -8.54
C PHE A 205 25.60 -5.02 -7.71
N ASP A 206 25.68 -5.17 -6.40
CA ASP A 206 25.64 -4.06 -5.46
C ASP A 206 26.97 -3.99 -4.67
N ASN A 207 27.04 -3.12 -3.67
CA ASN A 207 28.23 -2.99 -2.83
C ASN A 207 28.58 -4.26 -2.02
N ARG A 208 27.69 -5.25 -1.95
CA ARG A 208 27.82 -6.45 -1.10
C ARG A 208 28.10 -7.70 -1.92
N ARG A 209 27.50 -7.83 -3.11
CA ARG A 209 27.61 -9.03 -3.95
C ARG A 209 27.30 -8.79 -5.42
N GLU A 210 27.77 -9.73 -6.24
CA GLU A 210 27.27 -9.94 -7.60
C GLU A 210 26.04 -10.86 -7.56
N TYR A 211 25.01 -10.53 -8.32
CA TYR A 211 23.78 -11.29 -8.44
C TYR A 211 23.92 -12.28 -9.60
N GLY A 212 23.72 -13.58 -9.35
CA GLY A 212 23.78 -14.63 -10.37
C GLY A 212 22.52 -14.68 -11.25
N THR A 213 22.49 -15.58 -12.23
CA THR A 213 21.40 -15.74 -13.20
C THR A 213 20.08 -16.17 -12.57
N GLU A 214 20.10 -16.67 -11.34
CA GLU A 214 18.89 -16.99 -10.60
C GLU A 214 17.95 -15.78 -10.49
N TYR A 215 18.46 -14.55 -10.44
CA TYR A 215 17.66 -13.32 -10.31
C TYR A 215 17.14 -12.77 -11.65
N ASP A 216 17.34 -13.44 -12.78
CA ASP A 216 17.08 -12.87 -14.11
C ASP A 216 15.61 -12.51 -14.34
N ASP A 217 14.69 -13.25 -13.72
CA ASP A 217 13.25 -12.99 -13.80
C ASP A 217 12.84 -11.67 -13.14
N LEU A 218 13.74 -11.04 -12.36
CA LEU A 218 13.51 -9.72 -11.79
C LEU A 218 13.93 -8.59 -12.75
N PHE A 219 14.68 -8.89 -13.81
CA PHE A 219 15.28 -7.86 -14.65
C PHE A 219 14.70 -7.89 -16.07
N ARG A 220 14.20 -6.74 -16.51
CA ARG A 220 13.93 -6.48 -17.92
C ARG A 220 15.17 -5.84 -18.54
N ILE A 221 15.86 -6.60 -19.39
CA ILE A 221 17.07 -6.13 -20.09
C ILE A 221 16.72 -5.82 -21.54
N THR A 222 17.03 -4.60 -22.00
CA THR A 222 16.92 -4.23 -23.42
C THR A 222 18.29 -3.84 -23.95
N TRP A 223 18.80 -4.61 -24.90
CA TRP A 223 20.07 -4.36 -25.54
C TRP A 223 19.90 -3.38 -26.70
N LYS A 224 20.70 -2.33 -26.71
CA LYS A 224 20.68 -1.30 -27.75
C LYS A 224 22.08 -1.08 -28.33
N GLY A 225 22.11 -0.73 -29.61
CA GLY A 225 23.33 -0.44 -30.33
C GLY A 225 23.21 0.83 -31.16
N GLN A 226 24.26 1.65 -31.17
CA GLN A 226 24.32 2.88 -31.93
C GLN A 226 25.63 2.97 -32.72
N SER A 227 25.55 3.37 -33.99
CA SER A 227 26.75 3.66 -34.79
C SER A 227 27.25 5.09 -34.54
N ALA A 228 28.56 5.29 -34.59
CA ALA A 228 29.18 6.61 -34.58
C ALA A 228 29.02 7.36 -35.92
N LYS A 229 28.41 6.75 -36.94
CA LYS A 229 28.09 7.44 -38.19
C LYS A 229 27.02 8.52 -37.95
N PRO A 230 27.25 9.77 -38.38
CA PRO A 230 26.27 10.85 -38.21
C PRO A 230 24.90 10.50 -38.80
N GLY A 231 23.85 10.73 -38.01
CA GLY A 231 22.47 10.51 -38.41
C GLY A 231 21.95 9.07 -38.29
N GLU A 232 22.77 8.11 -37.85
CA GLU A 232 22.27 6.76 -37.57
C GLU A 232 21.51 6.71 -36.24
N PRO A 233 20.25 6.23 -36.24
CA PRO A 233 19.50 6.05 -35.01
C PRO A 233 20.04 4.88 -34.21
N GLU A 234 19.75 4.90 -32.92
CA GLU A 234 19.92 3.73 -32.06
C GLU A 234 18.97 2.60 -32.50
N LYS A 235 19.44 1.36 -32.36
CA LYS A 235 18.72 0.14 -32.73
C LYS A 235 18.58 -0.77 -31.52
N VAL A 236 17.40 -1.37 -31.36
CA VAL A 236 17.20 -2.47 -30.41
C VAL A 236 17.82 -3.73 -31.00
N LEU A 237 18.77 -4.32 -30.27
CA LEU A 237 19.51 -5.51 -30.71
C LEU A 237 18.80 -6.79 -30.26
N ALA A 238 18.34 -6.81 -29.01
CA ALA A 238 17.59 -7.88 -28.37
C ALA A 238 16.82 -7.35 -27.14
N THR A 239 15.83 -8.11 -26.70
CA THR A 239 15.11 -7.88 -25.43
C THR A 239 15.12 -9.19 -24.64
N GLY A 240 15.44 -9.09 -23.35
CA GLY A 240 15.64 -10.23 -22.45
C GLY A 240 17.08 -10.76 -22.48
N GLY A 241 17.42 -11.51 -21.43
CA GLY A 241 18.70 -12.20 -21.28
C GLY A 241 19.89 -11.31 -20.92
N ARG A 242 20.77 -11.84 -20.06
CA ARG A 242 22.04 -11.20 -19.67
C ARG A 242 23.12 -11.24 -20.72
N THR A 243 22.91 -11.98 -21.80
CA THR A 243 23.88 -12.15 -22.86
C THR A 243 23.30 -11.71 -24.18
N LEU A 244 24.15 -11.16 -25.04
CA LEU A 244 23.83 -10.74 -26.38
C LEU A 244 24.93 -11.24 -27.30
N GLU A 245 24.59 -12.00 -28.33
CA GLU A 245 25.50 -12.30 -29.45
C GLU A 245 24.81 -11.92 -30.76
N PHE A 246 25.50 -11.16 -31.62
CA PHE A 246 24.98 -10.74 -32.92
C PHE A 246 26.11 -10.43 -33.91
N ILE A 247 25.76 -10.41 -35.19
CA ILE A 247 26.63 -9.90 -36.26
C ILE A 247 26.20 -8.46 -36.58
N PRO A 248 27.08 -7.46 -36.47
CA PRO A 248 26.68 -6.06 -36.68
C PRO A 248 26.14 -5.75 -38.08
N ALA A 249 26.68 -6.38 -39.13
CA ALA A 249 26.16 -6.24 -40.48
C ALA A 249 24.70 -6.69 -40.61
N ASP A 250 24.30 -7.77 -39.92
CA ASP A 250 22.93 -8.30 -39.95
C ASP A 250 21.93 -7.37 -39.25
N LYS A 251 22.41 -6.55 -38.31
CA LYS A 251 21.64 -5.46 -37.67
C LYS A 251 21.73 -4.14 -38.45
N GLY A 252 22.35 -4.18 -39.63
CA GLY A 252 22.49 -3.04 -40.54
C GLY A 252 23.45 -1.96 -40.05
N PHE A 253 24.45 -2.30 -39.22
CA PHE A 253 25.47 -1.33 -38.84
C PHE A 253 26.43 -1.05 -40.01
N PRO A 254 26.75 0.23 -40.29
CA PRO A 254 27.59 0.59 -41.41
C PRO A 254 29.05 0.17 -41.16
N ALA A 255 29.69 -0.37 -42.20
CA ALA A 255 31.11 -0.68 -42.19
C ALA A 255 31.98 0.56 -41.92
N LYS A 256 33.16 0.37 -41.33
CA LYS A 256 34.15 1.43 -41.03
C LYS A 256 33.76 2.46 -39.97
N TYR A 257 32.63 2.28 -39.29
CA TYR A 257 32.22 3.12 -38.16
C TYR A 257 32.23 2.31 -36.87
N ILE A 258 32.69 2.92 -35.78
CA ILE A 258 32.56 2.33 -34.45
C ILE A 258 31.07 2.19 -34.12
N PHE A 259 30.69 1.14 -33.41
CA PHE A 259 29.38 1.04 -32.79
C PHE A 259 29.53 0.88 -31.27
N HIS A 260 28.58 1.44 -30.55
CA HIS A 260 28.47 1.35 -29.10
C HIS A 260 27.30 0.44 -28.77
N VAL A 261 27.49 -0.43 -27.77
CA VAL A 261 26.44 -1.27 -27.21
C VAL A 261 26.15 -0.80 -25.80
N ARG A 262 24.88 -0.58 -25.50
CA ARG A 262 24.39 -0.31 -24.15
C ARG A 262 23.24 -1.25 -23.82
N ALA A 263 22.93 -1.36 -22.54
CA ALA A 263 21.82 -2.13 -22.04
C ALA A 263 21.02 -1.29 -21.06
N GLU A 264 19.72 -1.24 -21.25
CA GLU A 264 18.78 -0.68 -20.29
C GLU A 264 18.28 -1.82 -19.40
N VAL A 265 18.42 -1.66 -18.09
CA VAL A 265 18.04 -2.67 -17.10
C VAL A 265 16.95 -2.07 -16.21
N GLY A 266 15.73 -2.59 -16.31
CA GLY A 266 14.60 -2.25 -15.45
C GLY A 266 14.22 -3.40 -14.52
N LEU A 267 13.52 -3.08 -13.43
CA LEU A 267 12.86 -4.09 -12.58
C LEU A 267 11.57 -4.56 -13.27
N LEU A 268 11.32 -5.86 -13.28
CA LEU A 268 9.99 -6.40 -13.50
C LEU A 268 9.18 -6.21 -12.22
N THR A 269 8.19 -5.32 -12.25
CA THR A 269 7.25 -5.08 -11.14
C THR A 269 5.81 -5.31 -11.56
N GLY A 270 4.98 -5.63 -10.57
CA GLY A 270 3.53 -5.73 -10.74
C GLY A 270 3.11 -6.90 -11.62
N GLU A 271 2.08 -6.68 -12.44
CA GLU A 271 1.45 -7.73 -13.26
C GLU A 271 2.39 -8.36 -14.31
N SER A 272 3.53 -7.73 -14.60
CA SER A 272 4.56 -8.30 -15.48
C SER A 272 5.26 -9.55 -14.92
N LEU A 273 5.06 -9.84 -13.63
CA LEU A 273 5.46 -11.09 -12.97
C LEU A 273 4.31 -12.10 -12.83
N MET A 274 3.11 -11.82 -13.36
CA MET A 274 1.97 -12.76 -13.41
C MET A 274 2.05 -13.76 -14.58
N GLY A 275 3.27 -14.11 -14.98
CA GLY A 275 3.55 -15.35 -15.71
C GLY A 275 3.96 -16.40 -14.70
N ASP A 276 3.18 -17.47 -14.60
CA ASP A 276 3.60 -18.68 -13.94
C ASP A 276 4.86 -19.27 -14.63
N GLU A 277 5.61 -20.08 -13.88
CA GLU A 277 6.84 -20.77 -14.31
C GLU A 277 6.64 -21.73 -15.51
N GLU A 278 5.47 -21.72 -16.16
CA GLU A 278 5.14 -22.49 -17.36
C GLU A 278 4.24 -21.71 -18.34
N GLY A 279 4.30 -20.38 -18.40
CA GLY A 279 3.73 -19.60 -19.51
C GLY A 279 2.23 -19.78 -19.75
N ALA A 280 1.45 -20.16 -18.75
CA ALA A 280 0.00 -20.10 -18.77
C ALA A 280 -0.44 -18.78 -18.11
N VAL A 281 -0.70 -17.79 -18.96
CA VAL A 281 -1.47 -16.59 -18.61
C VAL A 281 -2.71 -17.02 -17.83
N ILE A 282 -2.81 -16.67 -16.54
CA ILE A 282 -4.05 -16.85 -15.79
C ILE A 282 -5.05 -15.84 -16.34
N SER A 283 -5.85 -16.30 -17.28
CA SER A 283 -7.08 -15.63 -17.67
C SER A 283 -8.05 -15.66 -16.49
N SER A 284 -8.49 -14.51 -15.99
CA SER A 284 -9.86 -14.42 -15.48
C SER A 284 -10.77 -14.21 -16.68
N GLN A 285 -11.51 -15.25 -17.06
CA GLN A 285 -12.59 -15.10 -18.03
C GLN A 285 -13.83 -14.61 -17.30
N ILE A 286 -14.10 -13.30 -17.33
CA ILE A 286 -15.48 -12.79 -17.34
C ILE A 286 -15.54 -11.62 -18.33
N ASP A 287 -16.38 -11.79 -19.36
CA ASP A 287 -16.83 -10.78 -20.34
C ASP A 287 -15.87 -10.19 -21.38
N GLY A 288 -14.96 -11.01 -21.92
CA GLY A 288 -14.47 -10.82 -23.30
C GLY A 288 -13.69 -9.54 -23.60
N GLN A 289 -13.22 -8.81 -22.60
CA GLN A 289 -12.27 -7.72 -22.75
C GLN A 289 -10.88 -8.14 -22.27
N THR A 290 -9.97 -8.30 -23.22
CA THR A 290 -8.53 -8.38 -22.95
C THR A 290 -8.05 -6.98 -22.58
N VAL A 291 -7.71 -6.77 -21.31
CA VAL A 291 -7.09 -5.53 -20.83
C VAL A 291 -5.58 -5.65 -21.03
N PHE A 292 -5.00 -4.75 -21.83
CA PHE A 292 -3.55 -4.58 -21.99
C PHE A 292 -3.16 -3.23 -21.37
N ILE A 293 -2.39 -3.20 -20.29
CA ILE A 293 -1.93 -1.94 -19.69
C ILE A 293 -0.45 -2.02 -19.24
N ALA A 294 0.19 -0.84 -19.27
CA ALA A 294 1.58 -0.55 -19.56
C ALA A 294 2.63 -0.91 -18.51
N THR A 295 3.85 -1.11 -19.03
CA THR A 295 5.10 -1.38 -18.32
C THR A 295 5.60 -0.19 -17.49
N GLY A 296 6.07 -0.49 -16.28
CA GLY A 296 6.62 0.46 -15.30
C GLY A 296 7.90 1.21 -15.72
N PRO A 297 8.47 2.03 -14.81
CA PRO A 297 9.49 3.02 -15.14
C PRO A 297 10.81 2.38 -15.61
N VAL A 298 11.37 2.96 -16.67
CA VAL A 298 12.69 2.63 -17.22
C VAL A 298 13.74 3.43 -16.44
N TYR A 299 14.71 2.76 -15.84
CA TYR A 299 15.91 3.41 -15.30
C TYR A 299 16.93 3.56 -16.45
N GLU A 300 17.41 4.79 -16.68
CA GLU A 300 18.47 5.13 -17.65
C GLU A 300 19.87 4.90 -17.10
#